data_AF-A7HZU3-F1
#
_entry.id   AF-A7HZU3-F1
#
_cell.length_a   1.000
_cell.length_b   1.000
_cell.length_c   1.000
_cell.angle_alpha   90.00
_cell.angle_beta   90.00
_cell.angle_gamma   90.00
#
_symmetry.space_group_name_H-M   'P 1'
#
loop_
_entity.id
_entity.type
_entity.pdbx_description
1 polymer ?
#
loop_
_entity_poly.entity_id
_entity_poly.type
_entity_poly.pdbx_seq_one_letter_code
_entity_poly.pdbx_strand_id
1 'polypeptide(L)'
;MIDNNDTKTAISYEASIRYLVEKSNRRAWLIAFLSIFISIISVTAVVFLTPLKSVEPYVIRVDNTTGMVDIITSVNQTEFVSDNEALDKYFTTSYVKIREGYFYNILQNDYTTVQIWSSPEVSSDYLKIYEGDNSRVDILKNRTEIDVEINSVTLGNSNGMKMATIRFNQIYKDAKSRTITNKKAKIVTLAYDYSPQSLMTENERLINPLGFKVLTYRVDDEVER
;
A
#
# COMPACT_ATOMS: atom_id res chain seq x y z
N MET A 1 37.56 -35.77 -87.81
CA MET A 1 37.33 -36.50 -86.55
C MET A 1 37.15 -35.45 -85.47
N ILE A 2 35.89 -35.19 -85.10
CA ILE A 2 35.55 -34.17 -84.09
C ILE A 2 35.91 -34.77 -82.73
N ASP A 3 36.73 -34.02 -81.99
CA ASP A 3 37.35 -34.47 -80.76
C ASP A 3 36.29 -34.75 -79.68
N ASN A 4 36.08 -36.04 -79.40
CA ASN A 4 35.17 -36.54 -78.36
C ASN A 4 35.67 -36.17 -76.95
N ASN A 5 36.88 -35.65 -76.83
CA ASN A 5 37.44 -35.16 -75.57
C ASN A 5 36.86 -33.78 -75.20
N ASP A 6 36.69 -32.87 -76.15
CA ASP A 6 36.17 -31.51 -75.92
C ASP A 6 34.71 -31.49 -75.43
N THR A 7 33.89 -32.42 -75.92
CA THR A 7 32.48 -32.53 -75.48
C THR A 7 32.39 -33.13 -74.07
N LYS A 8 33.26 -34.08 -73.73
CA LYS A 8 33.31 -34.68 -72.38
C LYS A 8 33.85 -33.70 -71.34
N THR A 9 34.88 -32.92 -71.68
CA THR A 9 35.40 -31.86 -70.81
C THR A 9 34.36 -30.77 -70.62
N ALA A 10 33.64 -30.34 -71.66
CA ALA A 10 32.55 -29.38 -71.57
C ALA A 10 31.39 -29.87 -70.67
N ILE A 11 30.93 -31.11 -70.84
CA ILE A 11 29.87 -31.69 -69.97
C ILE A 11 30.34 -31.80 -68.51
N SER A 12 31.60 -32.19 -68.29
CA SER A 12 32.18 -32.27 -66.94
C SER A 12 32.35 -30.89 -66.28
N TYR A 13 32.67 -29.86 -67.07
CA TYR A 13 32.76 -28.47 -66.63
C TYR A 13 31.38 -27.95 -66.24
N GLU A 14 30.37 -28.12 -67.09
CA GLU A 14 28.99 -27.73 -66.77
C GLU A 14 28.46 -28.45 -65.52
N ALA A 15 28.75 -29.76 -65.37
CA ALA A 15 28.37 -30.51 -64.19
C ALA A 15 29.07 -30.00 -62.92
N SER A 16 30.36 -29.65 -63.00
CA SER A 16 31.11 -29.08 -61.87
C SER A 16 30.58 -27.71 -61.45
N ILE A 17 30.23 -26.85 -62.41
CA ILE A 17 29.64 -25.53 -62.14
C ILE A 17 28.27 -25.69 -61.48
N ARG A 18 27.41 -26.60 -61.98
CA ARG A 18 26.10 -26.89 -61.37
C ARG A 18 26.24 -27.43 -59.94
N TYR A 19 27.20 -28.31 -59.69
CA TYR A 19 27.47 -28.83 -58.35
C TYR A 19 27.95 -27.74 -57.37
N LEU A 20 28.82 -26.84 -57.82
CA LEU A 20 29.29 -25.70 -57.02
C LEU A 20 28.16 -24.71 -56.72
N VAL A 21 27.30 -24.42 -57.71
CA VAL A 21 26.12 -23.56 -57.54
C VAL A 21 25.11 -24.18 -56.57
N GLU A 22 24.82 -25.47 -56.68
CA GLU A 22 23.88 -26.16 -55.78
C GLU A 22 24.38 -26.18 -54.33
N LYS A 23 25.67 -26.47 -54.14
CA LYS A 23 26.32 -26.44 -52.82
C LYS A 23 26.35 -25.02 -52.23
N SER A 24 26.55 -24.01 -53.06
CA SER A 24 26.51 -22.60 -52.66
C SER A 24 25.09 -22.20 -52.27
N ASN A 25 24.09 -22.54 -53.08
CA ASN A 25 22.67 -22.24 -52.82
C ASN A 25 22.19 -22.86 -51.51
N ARG A 26 22.58 -24.12 -51.23
CA ARG A 26 22.22 -24.77 -49.96
C ARG A 26 22.83 -24.09 -48.74
N ARG A 27 24.08 -23.63 -48.85
CA ARG A 27 24.75 -22.87 -47.78
C ARG A 27 24.14 -21.47 -47.63
N ALA A 28 23.85 -20.81 -48.73
CA ALA A 28 23.21 -19.49 -48.75
C ALA A 28 21.82 -19.55 -48.10
N TRP A 29 21.03 -20.59 -48.41
CA TRP A 29 19.72 -20.82 -47.78
C TRP A 29 19.83 -21.10 -46.27
N LEU A 30 20.82 -21.87 -45.84
CA LEU A 30 21.06 -22.12 -44.41
C LEU A 30 21.41 -20.82 -43.68
N ILE A 31 22.31 -20.02 -44.24
CA ILE A 31 22.70 -18.72 -43.69
C ILE A 31 21.52 -17.75 -43.68
N ALA A 32 20.68 -17.76 -44.73
CA ALA A 32 19.47 -16.95 -44.80
C ALA A 32 18.47 -17.32 -43.70
N PHE A 33 18.19 -18.61 -43.49
CA PHE A 33 17.33 -19.07 -42.40
C PHE A 33 17.89 -18.71 -41.03
N LEU A 34 19.20 -18.87 -40.83
CA LEU A 34 19.85 -18.53 -39.57
C LEU A 34 19.78 -17.02 -39.29
N SER A 35 19.97 -16.19 -40.32
CA SER A 35 19.86 -14.74 -40.22
C SER A 35 18.44 -14.29 -39.89
N ILE A 36 17.43 -14.89 -40.53
CA ILE A 36 16.01 -14.64 -40.22
C ILE A 36 15.69 -15.03 -38.77
N PHE A 37 16.18 -16.19 -38.32
CA PHE A 37 15.96 -16.67 -36.96
C PHE A 37 16.56 -15.72 -35.90
N ILE A 38 17.80 -15.27 -36.11
CA ILE A 38 18.46 -14.28 -35.24
C ILE A 38 17.69 -12.96 -35.24
N SER A 39 17.22 -12.49 -36.41
CA SER A 39 16.43 -11.27 -36.53
C SER A 39 15.13 -11.34 -35.71
N ILE A 40 14.40 -12.46 -35.78
CA ILE A 40 13.18 -12.68 -35.00
C ILE A 40 13.48 -12.64 -33.50
N ILE A 41 14.54 -13.31 -33.05
CA ILE A 41 14.96 -13.29 -31.63
C ILE A 41 15.28 -11.86 -31.18
N SER A 42 16.03 -11.09 -31.98
CA SER A 42 16.39 -9.71 -31.65
C SER A 42 15.16 -8.81 -31.55
N VAL A 43 14.22 -8.88 -32.50
CA VAL A 43 12.98 -8.09 -32.46
C VAL A 43 12.14 -8.48 -31.25
N THR A 44 12.02 -9.78 -30.97
CA THR A 44 11.27 -10.29 -29.81
C THR A 44 11.87 -9.78 -28.50
N ALA A 45 13.20 -9.82 -28.36
CA ALA A 45 13.91 -9.29 -27.20
C ALA A 45 13.68 -7.78 -26.99
N VAL A 46 13.68 -6.99 -28.08
CA VAL A 46 13.36 -5.55 -28.01
C VAL A 46 11.92 -5.32 -27.58
N VAL A 47 10.96 -6.08 -28.13
CA VAL A 47 9.55 -6.01 -27.71
C VAL A 47 9.39 -6.36 -26.22
N PHE A 48 10.09 -7.37 -25.71
CA PHE A 48 10.09 -7.68 -24.27
C PHE A 48 10.82 -6.65 -23.41
N LEU A 49 11.72 -5.83 -23.98
CA LEU A 49 12.34 -4.70 -23.30
C LEU A 49 11.44 -3.45 -23.26
N THR A 50 10.58 -3.25 -24.26
CA THR A 50 9.67 -2.09 -24.31
C THR A 50 8.72 -1.92 -23.10
N PRO A 51 8.18 -2.97 -22.45
CA PRO A 51 7.30 -2.78 -21.29
C PRO A 51 8.05 -2.42 -19.99
N LEU A 52 9.38 -2.37 -19.95
CA LEU A 52 10.15 -2.08 -18.72
C LEU A 52 10.33 -0.59 -18.41
N LYS A 53 9.65 0.29 -19.15
CA LYS A 53 9.66 1.73 -18.85
C LYS A 53 8.24 2.29 -18.96
N SER A 54 7.46 2.12 -17.89
CA SER A 54 6.39 3.07 -17.60
C SER A 54 7.08 4.39 -17.26
N VAL A 55 7.16 5.29 -18.23
CA VAL A 55 7.35 6.71 -17.94
C VAL A 55 6.04 7.16 -17.35
N GLU A 56 5.95 7.12 -16.02
CA GLU A 56 4.86 7.76 -15.29
C GLU A 56 4.75 9.20 -15.78
N PRO A 57 3.64 9.60 -16.44
CA PRO A 57 3.51 10.95 -16.92
C PRO A 57 3.24 11.86 -15.71
N TYR A 58 4.28 12.53 -15.22
CA TYR A 58 4.12 13.60 -14.24
C TYR A 58 3.47 14.81 -14.92
N VAL A 59 2.16 15.00 -14.72
CA VAL A 59 1.49 16.24 -15.11
C VAL A 59 1.72 17.27 -14.01
N ILE A 60 2.84 17.97 -14.10
CA ILE A 60 3.13 19.10 -13.22
C ILE A 60 2.24 20.25 -13.66
N ARG A 61 1.17 20.54 -12.92
CA ARG A 61 0.46 21.81 -13.05
C ARG A 61 1.00 22.75 -11.97
N VAL A 62 1.83 23.71 -12.39
CA VAL A 62 2.26 24.81 -11.54
C VAL A 62 1.08 25.78 -11.45
N ASP A 63 0.40 25.82 -10.29
CA ASP A 63 -0.45 26.96 -9.96
C ASP A 63 0.42 28.02 -9.27
N ASN A 64 0.47 29.19 -9.88
CA ASN A 64 1.56 30.16 -9.77
C ASN A 64 1.44 31.10 -8.56
N THR A 65 0.76 30.70 -7.48
CA THR A 65 0.38 31.62 -6.40
C THR A 65 0.85 31.25 -4.99
N THR A 66 1.20 29.99 -4.69
CA THR A 66 1.53 29.57 -3.30
C THR A 66 2.80 28.74 -3.12
N GLY A 67 3.43 28.22 -4.18
CA GLY A 67 4.73 27.54 -4.09
C GLY A 67 4.76 26.22 -3.31
N MET A 68 3.61 25.66 -2.92
CA MET A 68 3.53 24.30 -2.36
C MET A 68 3.39 23.28 -3.48
N VAL A 69 4.33 22.33 -3.52
CA VAL A 69 4.32 21.18 -4.42
C VAL A 69 3.53 20.07 -3.73
N ASP A 70 2.25 19.92 -4.04
CA ASP A 70 1.46 18.77 -3.59
C ASP A 70 1.62 17.61 -4.58
N ILE A 71 2.29 16.55 -4.10
CA ILE A 71 2.41 15.28 -4.81
C ILE A 71 1.10 14.51 -4.61
N ILE A 72 0.14 14.74 -5.51
CA ILE A 72 -1.07 13.92 -5.58
C ILE A 72 -0.67 12.53 -6.07
N THR A 73 -0.43 11.66 -5.10
CA THR A 73 -0.10 10.25 -5.31
C THR A 73 -1.38 9.53 -5.74
N SER A 74 -1.69 9.52 -7.04
CA SER A 74 -2.67 8.58 -7.60
C SER A 74 -1.98 7.24 -7.89
N VAL A 75 -1.39 6.63 -6.86
CA VAL A 75 -1.11 5.19 -6.89
C VAL A 75 -2.45 4.52 -6.64
N ASN A 76 -2.78 3.48 -7.41
CA ASN A 76 -3.98 2.64 -7.24
C ASN A 76 -4.39 2.54 -5.76
N GLN A 77 -5.39 3.35 -5.37
CA GLN A 77 -5.69 3.69 -3.98
C GLN A 77 -6.07 2.47 -3.12
N THR A 78 -6.45 1.36 -3.75
CA THR A 78 -6.88 0.13 -3.08
C THR A 78 -5.75 -0.84 -2.79
N GLU A 79 -4.76 -1.01 -3.69
CA GLU A 79 -3.67 -1.99 -3.48
C GLU A 79 -2.55 -1.43 -2.57
N PHE A 80 -2.17 -0.15 -2.72
CA PHE A 80 -1.07 0.43 -1.93
C PHE A 80 -1.45 0.68 -0.46
N VAL A 81 -2.73 0.98 -0.20
CA VAL A 81 -3.25 1.19 1.16
C VAL A 81 -3.55 -0.15 1.84
N SER A 82 -3.91 -1.17 1.07
CA SER A 82 -4.25 -2.47 1.62
C SER A 82 -3.04 -3.20 2.21
N ASP A 83 -1.87 -3.11 1.57
CA ASP A 83 -0.77 -4.04 1.87
C ASP A 83 0.40 -3.37 2.61
N ASN A 84 0.19 -2.14 3.08
CA ASN A 84 1.23 -1.40 3.81
C ASN A 84 1.08 -1.56 5.33
N GLU A 85 1.81 -2.54 5.87
CA GLU A 85 1.88 -2.81 7.32
C GLU A 85 2.21 -1.55 8.16
N ALA A 86 3.03 -0.63 7.65
CA ALA A 86 3.36 0.59 8.38
C ALA A 86 2.18 1.57 8.46
N LEU A 87 1.39 1.71 7.38
CA LEU A 87 0.15 2.49 7.41
C LEU A 87 -0.88 1.87 8.34
N ASP A 88 -1.07 0.55 8.27
CA ASP A 88 -1.97 -0.17 9.15
C ASP A 88 -1.59 0.02 10.62
N LYS A 89 -0.31 -0.13 10.98
CA LYS A 89 0.17 0.16 12.33
C LYS A 89 -0.06 1.61 12.72
N TYR A 90 0.17 2.56 11.81
CA TYR A 90 -0.03 3.97 12.07
C TYR A 90 -1.50 4.28 12.40
N PHE A 91 -2.45 3.89 11.54
CA PHE A 91 -3.87 4.19 11.76
C PHE A 91 -4.43 3.47 12.98
N THR A 92 -4.14 2.17 13.13
CA THR A 92 -4.65 1.37 14.25
C THR A 92 -4.11 1.88 15.60
N THR A 93 -2.81 2.20 15.70
CA THR A 93 -2.25 2.76 16.94
C THR A 93 -2.70 4.19 17.18
N SER A 94 -2.82 5.02 16.15
CA SER A 94 -3.33 6.39 16.28
C SER A 94 -4.77 6.39 16.78
N TYR A 95 -5.61 5.50 16.24
CA TYR A 95 -6.99 5.31 16.70
C TYR A 95 -7.05 4.92 18.18
N VAL A 96 -6.23 3.95 18.61
CA VAL A 96 -6.16 3.56 20.03
C VAL A 96 -5.69 4.74 20.89
N LYS A 97 -4.69 5.51 20.47
CA LYS A 97 -4.21 6.68 21.21
C LYS A 97 -5.27 7.75 21.40
N ILE A 98 -6.03 8.10 20.35
CA ILE A 98 -7.07 9.14 20.45
C ILE A 98 -8.30 8.67 21.23
N ARG A 99 -8.68 7.38 21.09
CA ARG A 99 -9.84 6.81 21.78
C ARG A 99 -9.59 6.57 23.26
N GLU A 100 -8.44 5.98 23.59
CA GLU A 100 -8.06 5.60 24.95
C GLU A 100 -7.30 6.69 25.68
N GLY A 101 -6.74 7.66 24.97
CA GLY A 101 -6.14 8.86 25.54
C GLY A 101 -7.19 9.83 26.07
N TYR A 102 -6.73 10.77 26.90
CA TYR A 102 -7.58 11.84 27.39
C TYR A 102 -6.74 13.09 27.66
N PHE A 103 -6.96 14.12 26.84
CA PHE A 103 -6.34 15.43 26.98
C PHE A 103 -7.43 16.50 26.89
N TYR A 104 -7.77 17.12 28.01
CA TYR A 104 -8.94 18.02 28.10
C TYR A 104 -8.98 19.12 27.03
N ASN A 105 -7.82 19.69 26.68
CA ASN A 105 -7.74 20.82 25.74
C ASN A 105 -7.97 20.43 24.28
N ILE A 106 -7.79 19.17 23.91
CA ILE A 106 -7.98 18.66 22.53
C ILE A 106 -9.10 17.62 22.45
N LEU A 107 -9.79 17.35 23.56
CA LEU A 107 -10.78 16.30 23.69
C LEU A 107 -11.88 16.38 22.62
N GLN A 108 -12.32 17.58 22.26
CA GLN A 108 -13.34 17.76 21.21
C GLN A 108 -12.84 17.29 19.83
N ASN A 109 -11.56 17.52 19.52
CA ASN A 109 -10.97 17.08 18.27
C ASN A 109 -10.82 15.55 18.24
N ASP A 110 -10.33 14.98 19.34
CA ASP A 110 -10.17 13.52 19.48
C ASP A 110 -11.53 12.83 19.39
N TYR A 111 -12.55 13.37 20.06
CA TYR A 111 -13.92 12.90 19.99
C TYR A 111 -14.46 12.88 18.56
N THR A 112 -14.33 13.98 17.81
CA THR A 112 -14.77 14.05 16.41
C THR A 112 -13.98 13.09 15.52
N THR A 113 -12.67 12.96 15.73
CA THR A 113 -11.80 12.08 14.93
C THR A 113 -12.19 10.60 15.14
N VAL A 114 -12.43 10.19 16.39
CA VAL A 114 -12.91 8.83 16.70
C VAL A 114 -14.24 8.56 16.00
N GLN A 115 -15.16 9.52 15.96
CA GLN A 115 -16.43 9.37 15.25
C GLN A 115 -16.24 9.15 13.75
N ILE A 116 -15.37 9.93 13.10
CA ILE A 116 -15.07 9.81 11.65
C ILE A 116 -14.39 8.47 11.34
N TRP A 117 -13.50 7.99 12.21
CA TRP A 117 -12.74 6.76 12.01
C TRP A 117 -13.48 5.49 12.47
N SER A 118 -14.74 5.59 12.90
CA SER A 118 -15.52 4.45 13.43
C SER A 118 -16.69 4.07 12.53
N SER A 119 -17.07 2.79 12.56
CA SER A 119 -18.40 2.35 12.15
C SER A 119 -19.48 3.00 13.03
N PRO A 120 -20.73 3.15 12.54
CA PRO A 120 -21.82 3.69 13.35
C PRO A 120 -22.02 2.94 14.68
N GLU A 121 -21.78 1.63 14.70
CA GLU A 121 -21.84 0.80 15.91
C GLU A 121 -20.72 1.16 16.89
N VAL A 122 -19.46 1.17 16.44
CA VAL A 122 -18.29 1.49 17.26
C VAL A 122 -18.30 2.95 17.74
N SER A 123 -18.86 3.85 16.93
CA SER A 123 -19.12 5.25 17.27
C SER A 123 -20.16 5.35 18.38
N SER A 124 -21.29 4.65 18.28
CA SER A 124 -22.34 4.63 19.31
C SER A 124 -21.82 4.12 20.65
N ASP A 125 -21.00 3.08 20.65
CA ASP A 125 -20.38 2.58 21.88
C ASP A 125 -19.40 3.56 22.50
N TYR A 126 -18.69 4.34 21.67
CA TYR A 126 -17.83 5.42 22.17
C TYR A 126 -18.64 6.59 22.75
N LEU A 127 -19.77 6.97 22.14
CA LEU A 127 -20.65 8.04 22.64
C LEU A 127 -21.10 7.77 24.08
N LYS A 128 -21.50 6.52 24.37
CA LYS A 128 -21.94 6.10 25.71
C LYS A 128 -20.89 6.33 26.80
N ILE A 129 -19.61 6.40 26.47
CA ILE A 129 -18.52 6.68 27.44
C ILE A 129 -18.56 8.14 27.92
N TYR A 130 -19.10 9.03 27.09
CA TYR A 130 -19.18 10.48 27.32
C TYR A 130 -20.60 10.98 27.61
N GLU A 131 -21.59 10.08 27.64
CA GLU A 131 -22.99 10.39 27.95
C GLU A 131 -23.34 10.01 29.40
N GLY A 132 -24.33 10.71 29.96
CA GLY A 132 -24.93 10.40 31.26
C GLY A 132 -24.14 10.92 32.47
N ASP A 133 -24.70 10.64 33.65
CA ASP A 133 -24.09 11.02 34.93
C ASP A 133 -22.84 10.16 35.18
N ASN A 134 -21.74 10.81 35.59
CA ASN A 134 -20.42 10.18 35.72
C ASN A 134 -19.80 9.76 34.38
N SER A 135 -20.06 10.54 33.32
CA SER A 135 -19.33 10.40 32.06
C SER A 135 -17.81 10.50 32.28
N ARG A 136 -17.03 10.00 31.31
CA ARG A 136 -15.55 10.08 31.39
C ARG A 136 -15.06 11.52 31.57
N VAL A 137 -15.71 12.49 30.94
CA VAL A 137 -15.36 13.92 31.08
C VAL A 137 -15.75 14.46 32.46
N ASP A 138 -16.86 14.02 33.04
CA ASP A 138 -17.28 14.45 34.39
C ASP A 138 -16.38 13.91 35.50
N ILE A 139 -15.86 12.69 35.31
CA ILE A 139 -14.94 12.05 36.27
C ILE A 139 -13.55 12.70 36.19
N LEU A 140 -12.98 12.79 34.99
CA LEU A 140 -11.57 13.20 34.80
C LEU A 140 -11.41 14.73 34.78
N LYS A 141 -12.40 15.45 34.27
CA LYS A 141 -12.41 16.91 34.09
C LYS A 141 -11.10 17.39 33.44
N ASN A 142 -10.63 18.57 33.83
CA ASN A 142 -9.31 19.09 33.46
C ASN A 142 -8.22 18.75 34.50
N ARG A 143 -8.47 17.75 35.37
CA ARG A 143 -7.56 17.40 36.48
C ARG A 143 -6.68 16.22 36.13
N THR A 144 -7.13 15.35 35.25
CA THR A 144 -6.41 14.14 34.87
C THR A 144 -6.16 14.13 33.37
N GLU A 145 -4.94 13.77 32.98
CA GLU A 145 -4.58 13.41 31.62
C GLU A 145 -4.34 11.89 31.55
N ILE A 146 -4.73 11.25 30.46
CA ILE A 146 -4.46 9.83 30.21
C ILE A 146 -3.63 9.73 28.95
N ASP A 147 -2.39 9.27 29.10
CA ASP A 147 -1.45 9.02 28.02
C ASP A 147 -1.42 7.54 27.66
N VAL A 148 -1.22 7.23 26.38
CA VAL A 148 -1.30 5.86 25.84
C VAL A 148 0.07 5.48 25.28
N GLU A 149 0.76 4.63 26.05
CA GLU A 149 2.06 4.07 25.68
C GLU A 149 1.87 2.73 24.99
N ILE A 150 2.15 2.66 23.68
CA ILE A 150 2.01 1.42 22.90
C ILE A 150 3.19 0.49 23.17
N ASN A 151 2.91 -0.72 23.65
CA ASN A 151 3.92 -1.72 23.97
C ASN A 151 4.19 -2.63 22.75
N SER A 152 3.12 -3.08 22.08
CA SER A 152 3.24 -3.96 20.91
C SER A 152 2.01 -3.87 20.00
N VAL A 153 2.21 -4.16 18.72
CA VAL A 153 1.16 -4.18 17.69
C VAL A 153 1.34 -5.45 16.87
N THR A 154 0.29 -6.26 16.80
CA THR A 154 0.23 -7.47 15.96
C THR A 154 -0.91 -7.29 14.97
N LEU A 155 -0.58 -7.30 13.67
CA LEU A 155 -1.58 -7.32 12.61
C LEU A 155 -1.95 -8.76 12.29
N GLY A 156 -3.18 -8.98 11.87
CA GLY A 156 -3.70 -10.28 11.48
C GLY A 156 -4.91 -10.16 10.56
N ASN A 157 -5.46 -11.30 10.21
CA ASN A 157 -6.69 -11.39 9.43
C ASN A 157 -7.58 -12.48 10.03
N SER A 158 -8.88 -12.22 10.10
CA SER A 158 -9.88 -13.19 10.53
C SER A 158 -11.12 -13.09 9.66
N ASN A 159 -11.58 -14.20 9.10
CA ASN A 159 -12.75 -14.26 8.22
C ASN A 159 -12.71 -13.24 7.05
N GLY A 160 -11.51 -12.95 6.52
CA GLY A 160 -11.33 -11.99 5.42
C GLY A 160 -11.26 -10.52 5.87
N MET A 161 -11.36 -10.25 7.17
CA MET A 161 -11.28 -8.90 7.74
C MET A 161 -9.91 -8.65 8.37
N LYS A 162 -9.34 -7.46 8.17
CA LYS A 162 -8.08 -7.06 8.80
C LYS A 162 -8.31 -6.82 10.28
N MET A 163 -7.39 -7.31 11.10
CA MET A 163 -7.43 -7.19 12.55
C MET A 163 -6.11 -6.68 13.08
N ALA A 164 -6.17 -5.93 14.18
CA ALA A 164 -5.00 -5.53 14.95
C ALA A 164 -5.22 -5.85 16.43
N THR A 165 -4.22 -6.46 17.04
CA THR A 165 -4.11 -6.62 18.50
C THR A 165 -3.01 -5.69 19.01
N ILE A 166 -3.38 -4.76 19.89
CA ILE A 166 -2.50 -3.72 20.41
C ILE A 166 -2.43 -3.86 21.92
N ARG A 167 -1.22 -4.05 22.46
CA ARG A 167 -0.97 -3.98 23.91
C ARG A 167 -0.40 -2.62 24.24
N PHE A 168 -0.94 -1.98 25.28
CA PHE A 168 -0.53 -0.63 25.67
C PHE A 168 -0.75 -0.41 27.15
N ASN A 169 -0.09 0.62 27.69
CA ASN A 169 -0.32 1.09 29.04
C ASN A 169 -1.09 2.41 29.00
N GLN A 170 -2.14 2.53 29.80
CA GLN A 170 -2.74 3.83 30.16
C GLN A 170 -1.97 4.41 31.35
N ILE A 171 -1.38 5.58 31.13
CA ILE A 171 -0.63 6.32 32.15
C ILE A 171 -1.49 7.51 32.57
N TYR A 172 -2.05 7.43 33.77
CA TYR A 172 -2.83 8.51 34.36
C TYR A 172 -1.88 9.52 34.99
N LYS A 173 -2.05 10.80 34.66
CA LYS A 173 -1.24 11.90 35.16
C LYS A 173 -2.13 12.99 35.75
N ASP A 174 -1.69 13.64 36.81
CA ASP A 174 -2.30 14.90 37.25
C ASP A 174 -1.95 16.00 36.22
N ALA A 175 -2.96 16.73 35.75
CA ALA A 175 -2.80 17.71 34.67
C ALA A 175 -1.88 18.89 35.08
N LYS A 176 -1.82 19.24 36.37
CA LYS A 176 -1.01 20.35 36.88
C LYS A 176 0.41 19.93 37.21
N SER A 177 0.58 18.86 37.99
CA SER A 177 1.90 18.43 38.45
C SER A 177 2.60 17.48 37.48
N ARG A 178 1.88 16.95 36.48
CA ARG A 178 2.34 15.92 35.54
C ARG A 178 2.84 14.64 36.21
N THR A 179 2.50 14.44 37.48
CA THR A 179 2.88 13.26 38.25
C THR A 179 2.03 12.08 37.83
N ILE A 180 2.66 10.93 37.60
CA ILE A 180 1.98 9.67 37.30
C ILE A 180 1.23 9.20 38.55
N THR A 181 -0.08 9.04 38.45
CA THR A 181 -0.96 8.61 39.55
C THR A 181 -1.37 7.14 39.45
N ASN A 182 -1.43 6.60 38.24
CA ASN A 182 -1.80 5.20 38.00
C ASN A 182 -1.25 4.73 36.65
N LYS A 183 -0.96 3.44 36.52
CA LYS A 183 -0.63 2.77 35.27
C LYS A 183 -1.49 1.51 35.14
N LYS A 184 -2.14 1.32 33.99
CA LYS A 184 -2.95 0.12 33.69
C LYS A 184 -2.51 -0.50 32.38
N ALA A 185 -2.19 -1.79 32.38
CA ALA A 185 -1.92 -2.55 31.17
C ALA A 185 -3.23 -3.01 30.53
N LYS A 186 -3.37 -2.81 29.22
CA LYS A 186 -4.57 -3.12 28.45
C LYS A 186 -4.21 -3.76 27.11
N ILE A 187 -5.14 -4.57 26.62
CA ILE A 187 -5.09 -5.16 25.29
C ILE A 187 -6.33 -4.72 24.53
N VAL A 188 -6.13 -4.19 23.33
CA VAL A 188 -7.21 -3.89 22.38
C VAL A 188 -7.13 -4.85 21.21
N THR A 189 -8.28 -5.40 20.84
CA THR A 189 -8.47 -6.11 19.58
C THR A 189 -9.48 -5.32 18.75
N LEU A 190 -9.07 -4.90 17.56
CA LEU A 190 -9.92 -4.16 16.65
C LEU A 190 -9.89 -4.80 15.26
N ALA A 191 -11.01 -4.67 14.54
CA ALA A 191 -11.09 -4.99 13.13
C ALA A 191 -11.29 -3.69 12.35
N TYR A 192 -10.62 -3.57 11.21
CA TYR A 192 -10.58 -2.33 10.44
C TYR A 192 -10.62 -2.57 8.93
N ASP A 193 -10.98 -1.52 8.21
CA ASP A 193 -10.97 -1.49 6.75
C ASP A 193 -10.71 -0.07 6.23
N TYR A 194 -10.52 0.08 4.93
CA TYR A 194 -10.33 1.35 4.25
C TYR A 194 -11.42 1.57 3.20
N SER A 195 -12.17 2.64 3.36
CA SER A 195 -13.26 3.02 2.46
C SER A 195 -13.18 4.51 2.10
N PRO A 196 -12.22 4.92 1.25
CA PRO A 196 -12.05 6.33 0.87
C PRO A 196 -13.27 6.90 0.15
N GLN A 197 -14.04 6.04 -0.53
CA GLN A 197 -15.28 6.43 -1.23
C GLN A 197 -16.43 6.78 -0.27
N SER A 198 -16.34 6.40 1.01
CA SER A 198 -17.38 6.70 2.00
C SER A 198 -17.27 8.11 2.60
N LEU A 199 -16.23 8.87 2.25
CA LEU A 199 -15.97 10.21 2.76
C LEU A 199 -16.71 11.26 1.91
N MET A 200 -17.71 11.89 2.50
CA MET A 200 -18.63 12.77 1.77
C MET A 200 -18.08 14.20 1.64
N THR A 201 -17.35 14.68 2.64
CA THR A 201 -16.88 16.08 2.71
C THR A 201 -15.36 16.21 2.54
N GLU A 202 -14.91 17.39 2.12
CA GLU A 202 -13.48 17.70 2.03
C GLU A 202 -12.80 17.72 3.41
N ASN A 203 -13.48 18.26 4.42
CA ASN A 203 -12.98 18.26 5.80
C ASN A 203 -12.77 16.85 6.35
N GLU A 204 -13.69 15.92 6.08
CA GLU A 204 -13.51 14.50 6.46
C GLU A 204 -12.32 13.87 5.73
N ARG A 205 -12.08 14.22 4.47
CA ARG A 205 -10.91 13.74 3.72
C ARG A 205 -9.59 14.30 4.25
N LEU A 206 -9.58 15.53 4.77
CA LEU A 206 -8.39 16.09 5.43
C LEU A 206 -8.05 15.33 6.73
N ILE A 207 -9.07 14.88 7.46
CA ILE A 207 -8.90 14.14 8.73
C ILE A 207 -8.65 12.64 8.49
N ASN A 208 -9.23 12.07 7.44
CA ASN A 208 -9.16 10.64 7.13
C ASN A 208 -8.93 10.42 5.62
N PRO A 209 -7.75 10.71 5.08
CA PRO A 209 -7.51 10.69 3.63
C PRO A 209 -7.71 9.32 2.98
N LEU A 210 -7.54 8.24 3.74
CA LEU A 210 -7.65 6.86 3.24
C LEU A 210 -8.99 6.21 3.56
N GLY A 211 -9.88 6.90 4.27
CA GLY A 211 -11.16 6.33 4.73
C GLY A 211 -10.97 5.17 5.70
N PHE A 212 -9.93 5.20 6.54
CA PHE A 212 -9.71 4.23 7.60
C PHE A 212 -10.95 4.16 8.51
N LYS A 213 -11.43 2.94 8.77
CA LYS A 213 -12.63 2.72 9.55
C LYS A 213 -12.49 1.50 10.46
N VAL A 214 -12.72 1.71 11.75
CA VAL A 214 -12.79 0.63 12.73
C VAL A 214 -14.19 0.07 12.74
N LEU A 215 -14.29 -1.23 12.43
CA LEU A 215 -15.56 -1.95 12.30
C LEU A 215 -16.00 -2.55 13.63
N THR A 216 -15.04 -3.09 14.39
CA THR A 216 -15.27 -3.65 15.72
C THR A 216 -14.15 -3.22 16.66
N TYR A 217 -14.48 -2.96 17.93
CA TYR A 217 -13.51 -2.55 18.93
C TYR A 217 -13.76 -3.25 20.27
N ARG A 218 -12.75 -3.96 20.77
CA ARG A 218 -12.79 -4.61 22.08
C ARG A 218 -11.55 -4.24 22.88
N VAL A 219 -11.75 -3.93 24.16
CA VAL A 219 -10.68 -3.64 25.13
C VAL A 219 -10.82 -4.58 26.31
N ASP A 220 -9.71 -5.18 26.73
CA ASP A 220 -9.61 -6.07 27.89
C ASP A 220 -8.46 -5.59 28.79
N ASP A 221 -8.58 -5.78 30.10
CA ASP A 221 -7.49 -5.53 31.05
C ASP A 221 -6.46 -6.67 30.97
N GLU A 222 -5.18 -6.33 30.89
CA GLU A 222 -4.11 -7.32 30.91
C GLU A 222 -3.88 -7.76 32.37
N VAL A 223 -4.07 -9.06 32.64
CA VAL A 223 -3.85 -9.60 33.99
C VAL A 223 -2.35 -9.60 34.27
N GLU A 224 -1.89 -8.68 35.11
CA GLU A 224 -0.55 -8.73 35.69
C GLU A 224 -0.47 -9.98 36.60
N ARG A 225 0.43 -10.91 36.25
CA ARG A 225 0.73 -12.10 37.05
C ARG A 225 1.85 -11.83 38.05
#